data_AF-A0A7J4SQD4-F1
#
_entry.id   AF-A0A7J4SQD4-F1
#
_cell.length_a   1.000
_cell.length_b   1.000
_cell.length_c   1.000
_cell.angle_alpha   90.00
_cell.angle_beta   90.00
_cell.angle_gamma   90.00
#
_symmetry.space_group_name_H-M   'P 1'
#
loop_
_entity.id
_entity.type
_entity.pdbx_description
1 polymer ?
#
loop_
_entity_poly.entity_id
_entity_poly.type
_entity_poly.pdbx_seq_one_letter_code
_entity_poly.pdbx_strand_id
1 'polypeptide(L)'
;GESAGRWNGLAESLEALGYSNRANKARLRASSTPEAVEAASRVDLEALARSVESRQPNEPTRAETVNEGIEWYNKGLVLLHDGKPLEALGCFEKTLYTRSDGPEDLRIRAKIGIADAYSALNRYEEAITAYVQTYEAKPEALGYAAIFNMGNAYTHVGRFDDAITCLKKSSEMNQDRTHKKTVKALIKQVKALKKAASR
;
A
#
# COMPACT_ATOMS: atom_id res chain seq x y z
N GLY A 1 -20.64 -10.55 -27.05
CA GLY A 1 -21.00 -10.09 -25.69
C GLY A 1 -20.39 -11.03 -24.68
N GLU A 2 -19.79 -10.52 -23.62
CA GLU A 2 -19.28 -11.34 -22.52
C GLU A 2 -20.47 -11.91 -21.74
N SER A 3 -20.68 -13.23 -21.76
CA SER A 3 -21.81 -13.89 -21.09
C SER A 3 -21.52 -14.13 -19.60
N ALA A 4 -22.58 -14.21 -18.78
CA ALA A 4 -22.48 -14.47 -17.34
C ALA A 4 -21.65 -15.73 -17.01
N GLY A 5 -21.75 -16.77 -17.84
CA GLY A 5 -20.97 -18.01 -17.69
C GLY A 5 -19.46 -17.82 -17.75
N ARG A 6 -18.95 -16.87 -18.56
CA ARG A 6 -17.51 -16.59 -18.66
C ARG A 6 -16.98 -15.93 -17.39
N TRP A 7 -17.78 -15.02 -16.82
CA TRP A 7 -17.46 -14.36 -15.56
C TRP A 7 -17.53 -15.32 -14.36
N ASN A 8 -18.46 -16.27 -14.37
CA ASN A 8 -18.52 -17.32 -13.35
C ASN A 8 -17.35 -18.30 -13.45
N GLY A 9 -17.00 -18.79 -14.65
CA GLY A 9 -15.83 -19.65 -14.82
C GLY A 9 -14.50 -18.97 -14.47
N LEU A 10 -14.39 -17.66 -14.76
CA LEU A 10 -13.27 -16.84 -14.30
C LEU A 10 -13.25 -16.74 -12.77
N ALA A 11 -14.41 -16.56 -12.14
CA ALA A 11 -14.49 -16.49 -10.68
C ALA A 11 -14.06 -17.80 -10.00
N GLU A 12 -14.52 -18.95 -10.50
CA GLU A 12 -14.12 -20.27 -10.00
C GLU A 12 -12.62 -20.50 -10.17
N SER A 13 -12.07 -20.13 -11.32
CA SER A 13 -10.62 -20.21 -11.58
C SER A 13 -9.82 -19.31 -10.62
N LEU A 14 -10.31 -18.09 -10.38
CA LEU A 14 -9.67 -17.15 -9.46
C LEU A 14 -9.77 -17.60 -8.00
N GLU A 15 -10.87 -18.26 -7.63
CA GLU A 15 -11.07 -18.81 -6.29
C GLU A 15 -10.19 -20.04 -6.03
N ALA A 16 -10.06 -20.94 -7.01
CA ALA A 16 -9.12 -22.06 -6.96
C ALA A 16 -7.66 -21.60 -6.82
N LEU A 17 -7.34 -20.41 -7.32
CA LEU A 17 -6.03 -19.76 -7.18
C LEU A 17 -5.90 -18.88 -5.92
N GLY A 18 -6.91 -18.85 -5.05
CA GLY A 18 -6.90 -18.09 -3.79
C GLY A 18 -7.10 -16.57 -3.94
N TYR A 19 -7.50 -16.08 -5.12
CA TYR A 19 -7.79 -14.66 -5.38
C TYR A 19 -9.26 -14.30 -5.12
N SER A 20 -9.74 -14.53 -3.90
CA SER A 20 -11.17 -14.42 -3.51
C SER A 20 -11.81 -13.07 -3.86
N ASN A 21 -11.08 -11.95 -3.73
CA ASN A 21 -11.60 -10.63 -4.09
C ASN A 21 -11.79 -10.42 -5.60
N ARG A 22 -10.92 -11.03 -6.43
CA ARG A 22 -11.08 -10.97 -7.89
C ARG A 22 -12.19 -11.92 -8.34
N ALA A 23 -12.31 -13.08 -7.68
CA ALA A 23 -13.42 -14.00 -7.89
C ALA A 23 -14.77 -13.33 -7.56
N ASN A 24 -14.87 -12.62 -6.44
CA ASN A 24 -16.09 -11.90 -6.06
C ASN A 24 -16.44 -10.76 -7.03
N LYS A 25 -15.45 -9.99 -7.52
CA LYS A 25 -15.69 -8.99 -8.57
C LYS A 25 -16.17 -9.62 -9.88
N ALA A 26 -15.63 -10.79 -10.25
CA ALA A 26 -16.07 -11.52 -11.44
C ALA A 26 -17.51 -12.05 -11.27
N ARG A 27 -17.88 -12.58 -10.09
CA ARG A 27 -19.27 -13.00 -9.77
C ARG A 27 -20.26 -11.85 -9.81
N LEU A 28 -19.91 -10.71 -9.21
CA LEU A 28 -20.74 -9.51 -9.25
C LEU A 28 -20.99 -9.08 -10.69
N ARG A 29 -19.96 -9.09 -11.54
CA ARG A 29 -20.08 -8.76 -12.95
C ARG A 29 -20.92 -9.77 -13.73
N ALA A 30 -20.86 -11.06 -13.39
CA ALA A 30 -21.74 -12.09 -13.95
C ALA A 30 -23.22 -11.80 -13.66
N SER A 31 -23.53 -11.45 -12.40
CA SER A 31 -24.89 -11.13 -11.95
C SER A 31 -25.46 -9.82 -12.50
N SER A 32 -24.60 -8.90 -12.93
CA SER A 32 -25.00 -7.61 -13.52
C SER A 32 -25.07 -7.62 -15.04
N THR A 33 -24.89 -8.78 -15.69
CA THR A 33 -25.06 -8.87 -17.14
C THR A 33 -26.54 -8.70 -17.51
N PRO A 34 -26.87 -8.04 -18.64
CA PRO A 34 -28.25 -7.85 -19.07
C PRO A 34 -29.04 -9.17 -19.15
N GLU A 35 -28.40 -10.24 -19.64
CA GLU A 35 -28.94 -11.60 -19.71
C GLU A 35 -29.33 -12.17 -18.33
N ALA A 36 -28.47 -11.98 -17.31
CA ALA A 36 -28.74 -12.45 -15.94
C ALA A 36 -29.84 -11.64 -15.26
N VAL A 37 -29.91 -10.32 -15.52
CA VAL A 37 -30.94 -9.43 -14.99
C VAL A 37 -32.31 -9.75 -15.62
N GLU A 38 -32.35 -10.03 -16.91
CA GLU A 38 -33.57 -10.42 -17.65
C GLU A 38 -34.07 -11.83 -17.27
N ALA A 39 -33.14 -12.75 -16.96
CA ALA A 39 -33.49 -14.05 -16.40
C ALA A 39 -34.04 -13.93 -14.97
N ALA A 40 -33.48 -13.03 -14.15
CA ALA A 40 -33.91 -12.80 -12.77
C ALA A 40 -35.26 -12.07 -12.68
N SER A 41 -35.61 -11.21 -13.64
CA SER A 41 -36.90 -10.52 -13.67
C SER A 41 -38.11 -11.46 -13.93
N ARG A 42 -37.86 -12.72 -14.32
CA ARG A 42 -38.88 -13.75 -14.51
C ARG A 42 -39.15 -14.58 -13.24
N VAL A 43 -38.32 -14.47 -12.22
CA VAL A 43 -38.43 -15.22 -10.97
C VAL A 43 -39.02 -14.30 -9.90
N ASP A 44 -40.05 -14.78 -9.18
CA ASP A 44 -40.81 -14.02 -8.18
C ASP A 44 -39.89 -13.32 -7.16
N LEU A 45 -39.72 -12.00 -7.37
CA LEU A 45 -38.88 -11.12 -6.55
C LEU A 45 -39.26 -11.15 -5.07
N GLU A 46 -40.54 -11.39 -4.77
CA GLU A 46 -41.06 -11.47 -3.39
C GLU A 46 -40.66 -12.76 -2.66
N ALA A 47 -40.55 -13.88 -3.38
CA ALA A 47 -40.06 -15.13 -2.81
C ALA A 47 -38.55 -15.04 -2.53
N LEU A 48 -37.81 -14.33 -3.40
CA LEU A 48 -36.39 -14.06 -3.20
C LEU A 48 -36.17 -13.10 -2.03
N ALA A 49 -36.96 -12.02 -1.91
CA ALA A 49 -36.87 -11.06 -0.81
C ALA A 49 -37.07 -11.72 0.57
N ARG A 50 -38.07 -12.60 0.72
CA ARG A 50 -38.28 -13.38 1.96
C ARG A 50 -37.15 -14.37 2.27
N SER A 51 -36.46 -14.89 1.24
CA SER A 51 -35.27 -15.74 1.43
C SER A 51 -34.03 -14.93 1.84
N VAL A 52 -33.95 -13.66 1.44
CA VAL A 52 -32.85 -12.74 1.80
C VAL A 52 -33.02 -12.27 3.24
N GLU A 53 -34.25 -12.06 3.70
CA GLU A 53 -34.54 -11.60 5.06
C GLU A 53 -34.41 -12.70 6.12
N SER A 54 -34.54 -13.98 5.72
CA SER A 54 -34.28 -15.15 6.57
C SER A 54 -32.84 -15.67 6.50
N ARG A 55 -32.06 -15.22 5.52
CA ARG A 55 -30.60 -15.33 5.58
C ARG A 55 -30.13 -14.36 6.65
N GLN A 56 -29.80 -14.89 7.82
CA GLN A 56 -28.84 -14.20 8.67
C GLN A 56 -27.67 -13.80 7.77
N PRO A 57 -27.16 -12.56 7.86
CA PRO A 57 -25.99 -12.16 7.10
C PRO A 57 -24.97 -13.26 7.33
N ASN A 58 -24.59 -13.99 6.27
CA ASN A 58 -23.58 -15.04 6.39
C ASN A 58 -22.44 -14.38 7.14
N GLU A 59 -22.21 -14.83 8.37
CA GLU A 59 -21.05 -14.38 9.13
C GLU A 59 -19.85 -14.59 8.20
N PRO A 60 -18.97 -13.58 8.05
CA PRO A 60 -17.83 -13.68 7.16
C PRO A 60 -17.08 -14.95 7.49
N THR A 61 -17.18 -15.93 6.59
CA THR A 61 -16.73 -17.30 6.78
C THR A 61 -15.24 -17.34 6.48
N ARG A 62 -14.48 -16.74 7.41
CA ARG A 62 -13.07 -16.89 7.76
C ARG A 62 -12.70 -15.60 8.49
N ALA A 63 -12.28 -15.71 9.73
CA ALA A 63 -11.76 -14.58 10.48
C ALA A 63 -10.51 -14.02 9.76
N GLU A 64 -10.71 -13.01 8.91
CA GLU A 64 -9.68 -12.14 8.34
C GLU A 64 -9.19 -11.22 9.47
N THR A 65 -8.37 -11.78 10.35
CA THR A 65 -7.95 -11.11 11.58
C THR A 65 -6.89 -10.04 11.29
N VAL A 66 -6.77 -9.06 12.19
CA VAL A 66 -5.65 -8.08 12.27
C VAL A 66 -4.26 -8.75 12.07
N ASN A 67 -4.14 -10.03 12.42
CA ASN A 67 -2.95 -10.85 12.21
C ASN A 67 -2.51 -10.90 10.73
N GLU A 68 -3.44 -10.95 9.79
CA GLU A 68 -3.13 -11.00 8.36
C GLU A 68 -2.48 -9.70 7.86
N GLY A 69 -2.95 -8.53 8.35
CA GLY A 69 -2.37 -7.24 7.99
C GLY A 69 -0.91 -7.12 8.47
N ILE A 70 -0.65 -7.62 9.69
CA ILE A 70 0.68 -7.68 10.29
C ILE A 70 1.57 -8.66 9.52
N GLU A 71 1.06 -9.83 9.13
CA GLU A 71 1.79 -10.80 8.31
C GLU A 71 2.20 -10.23 6.95
N TRP A 72 1.27 -9.56 6.24
CA TRP A 72 1.59 -8.89 4.98
C TRP A 72 2.63 -7.78 5.17
N TYR A 73 2.52 -7.00 6.25
CA TYR A 73 3.49 -5.95 6.55
C TYR A 73 4.89 -6.52 6.79
N ASN A 74 4.99 -7.53 7.67
CA ASN A 74 6.26 -8.18 7.98
C ASN A 74 6.87 -8.84 6.74
N LYS A 75 6.05 -9.47 5.89
CA LYS A 75 6.49 -10.02 4.61
C LYS A 75 7.02 -8.93 3.67
N GLY A 76 6.36 -7.77 3.62
CA GLY A 76 6.83 -6.62 2.86
C GLY A 76 8.21 -6.14 3.31
N LEU A 77 8.47 -6.08 4.62
CA LEU A 77 9.78 -5.73 5.17
C LEU A 77 10.87 -6.73 4.78
N VAL A 78 10.58 -8.03 4.87
CA VAL A 78 11.52 -9.08 4.44
C VAL A 78 11.83 -8.96 2.95
N LEU A 79 10.82 -8.73 2.12
CA LEU A 79 11.01 -8.57 0.67
C LEU A 79 11.83 -7.32 0.33
N LEU A 80 11.66 -6.21 1.05
CA LEU A 80 12.53 -5.04 0.89
C LEU A 80 13.99 -5.37 1.24
N HIS A 81 14.21 -6.04 2.35
CA HIS A 81 15.54 -6.49 2.77
C HIS A 81 16.19 -7.41 1.73
N ASP A 82 15.39 -8.30 1.12
CA ASP A 82 15.84 -9.24 0.08
C ASP A 82 16.02 -8.60 -1.30
N GLY A 83 15.84 -7.27 -1.43
CA GLY A 83 16.00 -6.56 -2.70
C GLY A 83 14.87 -6.81 -3.69
N LYS A 84 13.67 -7.16 -3.21
CA LYS A 84 12.44 -7.41 -3.98
C LYS A 84 11.38 -6.32 -3.73
N PRO A 85 11.65 -5.06 -4.09
CA PRO A 85 10.78 -3.95 -3.72
C PRO A 85 9.44 -3.93 -4.44
N LEU A 86 9.33 -4.53 -5.63
CA LEU A 86 8.05 -4.63 -6.34
C LEU A 86 7.08 -5.56 -5.63
N GLU A 87 7.55 -6.72 -5.18
CA GLU A 87 6.76 -7.67 -4.39
C GLU A 87 6.44 -7.11 -3.00
N ALA A 88 7.37 -6.37 -2.40
CA ALA A 88 7.15 -5.68 -1.13
C ALA A 88 6.02 -4.66 -1.23
N LEU A 89 5.98 -3.86 -2.31
CA LEU A 89 4.90 -2.91 -2.59
C LEU A 89 3.53 -3.60 -2.51
N GLY A 90 3.37 -4.72 -3.22
CA GLY A 90 2.14 -5.49 -3.21
C GLY A 90 1.77 -6.07 -1.84
N CYS A 91 2.75 -6.35 -0.97
CA CYS A 91 2.49 -6.78 0.40
C CYS A 91 2.00 -5.62 1.27
N PHE A 92 2.62 -4.44 1.19
CA PHE A 92 2.17 -3.27 1.94
C PHE A 92 0.79 -2.77 1.48
N GLU A 93 0.51 -2.83 0.17
CA GLU A 93 -0.83 -2.54 -0.36
C GLU A 93 -1.88 -3.46 0.28
N LYS A 94 -1.60 -4.77 0.37
CA LYS A 94 -2.50 -5.71 1.06
C LYS A 94 -2.73 -5.36 2.52
N THR A 95 -1.70 -4.91 3.25
CA THR A 95 -1.88 -4.40 4.63
C THR A 95 -2.87 -3.23 4.70
N LEU A 96 -2.93 -2.37 3.68
CA LEU A 96 -3.90 -1.27 3.64
C LEU A 96 -5.35 -1.73 3.40
N TYR A 97 -5.55 -2.94 2.87
CA TYR A 97 -6.86 -3.53 2.57
C TYR A 97 -7.40 -4.45 3.66
N THR A 98 -6.60 -4.84 4.66
CA THR A 98 -7.09 -5.60 5.83
C THR A 98 -7.99 -4.73 6.72
N ARG A 99 -8.95 -5.33 7.43
CA ARG A 99 -9.95 -4.61 8.25
C ARG A 99 -9.30 -3.51 9.11
N SER A 100 -9.99 -2.37 9.12
CA SER A 100 -9.55 -1.10 9.71
C SER A 100 -9.63 -1.05 11.25
N ASP A 101 -9.84 -2.20 11.92
CA ASP A 101 -9.80 -2.35 13.38
C ASP A 101 -8.40 -2.71 13.91
N GLY A 102 -7.43 -2.92 13.00
CA GLY A 102 -6.02 -2.97 13.36
C GLY A 102 -5.50 -1.62 13.91
N PRO A 103 -4.33 -1.60 14.57
CA PRO A 103 -3.74 -0.36 15.06
C PRO A 103 -3.65 0.64 13.93
N GLU A 104 -4.19 1.87 14.10
CA GLU A 104 -4.05 2.97 13.14
C GLU A 104 -2.60 3.13 12.65
N ASP A 105 -1.67 2.84 13.57
CA ASP A 105 -0.23 2.77 13.37
C ASP A 105 0.21 1.80 12.25
N LEU A 106 -0.46 0.66 12.05
CA LEU A 106 -0.10 -0.33 11.04
C LEU A 106 -0.32 0.19 9.62
N ARG A 107 -1.43 0.91 9.38
CA ARG A 107 -1.70 1.53 8.07
C ARG A 107 -0.67 2.61 7.75
N ILE A 108 -0.28 3.38 8.76
CA ILE A 108 0.75 4.41 8.61
C ILE A 108 2.10 3.77 8.32
N ARG A 109 2.50 2.74 9.05
CA ARG A 109 3.72 1.96 8.77
C ARG A 109 3.71 1.35 7.38
N ALA A 110 2.58 0.82 6.91
CA ALA A 110 2.47 0.28 5.56
C ALA A 110 2.67 1.37 4.48
N LYS A 111 2.15 2.58 4.68
CA LYS A 111 2.43 3.72 3.78
C LYS A 111 3.91 4.10 3.74
N ILE A 112 4.60 4.06 4.89
CA ILE A 112 6.05 4.27 4.95
C ILE A 112 6.77 3.17 4.17
N GLY A 113 6.37 1.90 4.34
CA GLY A 113 6.92 0.79 3.58
C GLY A 113 6.70 0.91 2.06
N ILE A 114 5.55 1.42 1.62
CA ILE A 114 5.28 1.75 0.22
C ILE A 114 6.26 2.83 -0.29
N ALA A 115 6.50 3.87 0.50
CA ALA A 115 7.45 4.93 0.15
C ALA A 115 8.89 4.40 0.04
N ASP A 116 9.31 3.55 0.98
CA ASP A 116 10.61 2.87 0.94
C ASP A 116 10.74 1.96 -0.31
N ALA A 117 9.67 1.24 -0.66
CA ALA A 117 9.63 0.41 -1.86
C ALA A 117 9.74 1.24 -3.15
N TYR A 118 9.05 2.38 -3.24
CA TYR A 118 9.21 3.30 -4.37
C TYR A 118 10.63 3.85 -4.47
N SER A 119 11.24 4.21 -3.34
CA SER A 119 12.63 4.68 -3.30
C SER A 119 13.60 3.61 -3.81
N ALA A 120 13.42 2.35 -3.38
CA ALA A 120 14.22 1.22 -3.85
C ALA A 120 14.03 0.89 -5.34
N LEU A 121 12.87 1.25 -5.92
CA LEU A 121 12.58 1.17 -7.35
C LEU A 121 13.09 2.39 -8.15
N ASN A 122 13.79 3.34 -7.51
CA ASN A 122 14.20 4.63 -8.07
C ASN A 122 13.01 5.51 -8.55
N ARG A 123 11.81 5.24 -8.02
CA ARG A 123 10.58 6.01 -8.25
C ARG A 123 10.48 7.11 -7.19
N TYR A 124 11.40 8.06 -7.27
CA TYR A 124 11.66 9.00 -6.17
C TYR A 124 10.52 9.99 -5.96
N GLU A 125 9.86 10.45 -7.03
CA GLU A 125 8.70 11.32 -6.96
C GLU A 125 7.54 10.66 -6.20
N GLU A 126 7.21 9.40 -6.52
CA GLU A 126 6.16 8.66 -5.80
C GLU A 126 6.54 8.39 -4.34
N ALA A 127 7.82 8.09 -4.08
CA ALA A 127 8.32 7.93 -2.72
C ALA A 127 8.13 9.23 -1.90
N ILE A 128 8.51 10.38 -2.47
CA ILE A 128 8.33 11.69 -1.86
C ILE A 128 6.85 11.96 -1.55
N THR A 129 5.95 11.72 -2.52
CA THR A 129 4.51 11.90 -2.32
C THR A 129 4.02 11.05 -1.14
N ALA A 130 4.40 9.78 -1.06
CA ALA A 130 3.98 8.89 0.01
C ALA A 130 4.53 9.33 1.39
N TYR A 131 5.80 9.75 1.48
CA TYR A 131 6.35 10.29 2.73
C TYR A 131 5.66 11.57 3.17
N VAL A 132 5.44 12.52 2.25
CA VAL A 132 4.80 13.80 2.55
C VAL A 132 3.37 13.60 3.04
N GLN A 133 2.56 12.78 2.35
CA GLN A 133 1.21 12.47 2.79
C GLN A 133 1.18 11.83 4.19
N THR A 134 2.16 10.99 4.49
CA THR A 134 2.27 10.37 5.81
C THR A 134 2.66 11.39 6.87
N TYR A 135 3.60 12.28 6.54
CA TYR A 135 4.04 13.36 7.41
C TYR A 135 2.92 14.38 7.69
N GLU A 136 2.13 14.76 6.69
CA GLU A 136 0.98 15.66 6.84
C GLU A 136 -0.13 15.04 7.70
N ALA A 137 -0.36 13.73 7.56
CA ALA A 137 -1.37 13.03 8.33
C ALA A 137 -0.94 12.82 9.80
N LYS A 138 0.31 12.41 10.02
CA LYS A 138 0.84 12.12 11.36
C LYS A 138 2.35 12.38 11.43
N PRO A 139 2.78 13.61 11.72
CA PRO A 139 4.19 14.00 11.71
C PRO A 139 5.08 13.13 12.61
N GLU A 140 4.56 12.72 13.77
CA GLU A 140 5.26 11.91 14.77
C GLU A 140 5.43 10.44 14.38
N ALA A 141 4.67 9.95 13.38
CA ALA A 141 4.80 8.58 12.91
C ALA A 141 5.97 8.40 11.95
N LEU A 142 6.48 9.47 11.33
CA LEU A 142 7.68 9.41 10.51
C LEU A 142 8.92 9.35 11.39
N GLY A 143 9.50 8.15 11.51
CA GLY A 143 10.78 7.96 12.17
C GLY A 143 11.95 8.62 11.43
N TYR A 144 13.09 8.75 12.12
CA TYR A 144 14.29 9.36 11.56
C TYR A 144 14.77 8.68 10.25
N ALA A 145 14.55 7.36 10.12
CA ALA A 145 14.94 6.58 8.96
C ALA A 145 14.10 6.93 7.71
N ALA A 146 12.78 7.07 7.87
CA ALA A 146 11.89 7.49 6.78
C ALA A 146 12.20 8.93 6.33
N ILE A 147 12.46 9.84 7.28
CA ILE A 147 12.86 11.23 6.97
C ILE A 147 14.23 11.27 6.26
N PHE A 148 15.17 10.38 6.64
CA PHE A 148 16.44 10.23 5.95
C PHE A 148 16.25 9.76 4.50
N ASN A 149 15.42 8.73 4.29
CA ASN A 149 15.10 8.21 2.96
C ASN A 149 14.40 9.25 2.09
N MET A 150 13.48 10.03 2.67
CA MET A 150 12.86 11.18 2.00
C MET A 150 13.90 12.22 1.57
N GLY A 151 14.91 12.51 2.40
CA GLY A 151 16.02 13.39 2.04
C GLY A 151 16.88 12.86 0.88
N ASN A 152 17.12 11.55 0.83
CA ASN A 152 17.80 10.92 -0.30
C ASN A 152 16.95 11.01 -1.58
N ALA A 153 15.65 10.70 -1.50
CA ALA A 153 14.73 10.83 -2.64
C ALA A 153 14.71 12.27 -3.18
N TYR A 154 14.63 13.28 -2.30
CA TYR A 154 14.75 14.69 -2.70
C TYR A 154 16.08 15.03 -3.37
N THR A 155 17.17 14.39 -2.96
CA THR A 155 18.49 14.57 -3.60
C THR A 155 18.46 14.06 -5.04
N HIS A 156 17.86 12.89 -5.29
CA HIS A 156 17.78 12.29 -6.61
C HIS A 156 16.94 13.10 -7.60
N VAL A 157 15.85 13.73 -7.14
CA VAL A 157 15.01 14.61 -7.99
C VAL A 157 15.54 16.04 -8.09
N GLY A 158 16.74 16.32 -7.55
CA GLY A 158 17.38 17.64 -7.65
C GLY A 158 16.82 18.72 -6.71
N ARG A 159 15.90 18.37 -5.80
CA ARG A 159 15.35 19.27 -4.78
C ARG A 159 16.27 19.37 -3.58
N PHE A 160 17.44 19.98 -3.79
CA PHE A 160 18.55 19.94 -2.84
C PHE A 160 18.28 20.65 -1.50
N ASP A 161 17.48 21.72 -1.47
CA ASP A 161 17.16 22.42 -0.22
C ASP A 161 16.23 21.59 0.68
N ASP A 162 15.24 20.93 0.08
CA ASP A 162 14.35 20.01 0.78
C ASP A 162 15.13 18.80 1.30
N ALA A 163 16.04 18.25 0.49
CA ALA A 163 16.93 17.17 0.89
C ALA A 163 17.76 17.52 2.13
N ILE A 164 18.43 18.69 2.14
CA ILE A 164 19.24 19.15 3.28
C ILE A 164 18.37 19.31 4.53
N THR A 165 17.15 19.83 4.37
CA THR A 165 16.21 20.01 5.48
C THR A 165 15.82 18.67 6.11
N CYS A 166 15.46 17.69 5.29
CA CYS A 166 15.12 16.34 5.74
C CYS A 166 16.31 15.66 6.43
N LEU A 167 17.50 15.72 5.81
CA LEU A 167 18.72 15.13 6.36
C LEU A 167 19.06 15.71 7.74
N LYS A 168 19.01 17.04 7.90
CA LYS A 168 19.23 17.68 9.20
C LYS A 168 18.23 17.20 10.26
N LYS A 169 16.94 17.20 9.92
CA LYS A 169 15.88 16.74 10.83
C LYS A 169 16.09 15.29 11.27
N SER A 170 16.46 14.40 10.35
CA SER A 170 16.80 13.01 10.68
C SER A 170 17.97 12.92 11.68
N SER A 171 19.00 13.75 11.52
CA SER A 171 20.14 13.81 12.45
C SER A 171 19.83 14.45 13.81
N GLU A 172 18.79 15.28 13.90
CA GLU A 172 18.32 15.85 15.17
C GLU A 172 17.53 14.81 15.98
N MET A 173 16.75 13.97 15.28
CA MET A 173 15.95 12.90 15.88
C MET A 173 16.78 11.70 16.33
N ASN A 174 17.85 11.35 15.61
CA ASN A 174 18.71 10.24 15.97
C ASN A 174 20.06 10.73 16.52
N GLN A 175 20.31 10.44 17.79
CA GLN A 175 21.53 10.83 18.50
C GLN A 175 22.72 9.91 18.22
N ASP A 176 22.54 8.82 17.48
CA ASP A 176 23.62 7.90 17.09
C ASP A 176 24.74 8.62 16.33
N ARG A 177 25.97 8.41 16.79
CA ARG A 177 27.16 9.10 16.26
C ARG A 177 27.43 8.72 14.81
N THR A 178 27.18 7.47 14.44
CA THR A 178 27.44 6.98 13.08
C THR A 178 26.44 7.59 12.10
N HIS A 179 25.15 7.57 12.44
CA HIS A 179 24.10 8.23 11.66
C HIS A 179 24.41 9.70 11.41
N LYS A 180 24.76 10.45 12.46
CA LYS A 180 25.12 11.88 12.35
C LYS A 180 26.31 12.12 11.42
N LYS A 181 27.34 11.27 11.47
CA LYS A 181 28.50 11.36 10.58
C LYS A 181 28.09 11.12 9.12
N THR A 182 27.28 10.08 8.88
CA THR A 182 26.75 9.76 7.54
C THR A 182 25.93 10.91 6.97
N VAL A 183 24.98 11.44 7.75
CA VAL A 183 24.15 12.58 7.37
C VAL A 183 25.02 13.81 7.05
N LYS A 184 26.02 14.12 7.87
CA LYS A 184 26.92 15.25 7.64
C LYS A 184 27.68 15.12 6.30
N ALA A 185 28.14 13.91 5.98
CA ALA A 185 28.80 13.62 4.71
C ALA A 185 27.85 13.82 3.52
N LEU A 186 26.62 13.29 3.62
CA LEU A 186 25.58 13.45 2.59
C LEU A 186 25.22 14.91 2.37
N ILE A 187 25.00 15.69 3.43
CA ILE A 187 24.71 17.14 3.31
C ILE A 187 25.84 17.87 2.55
N LYS A 188 27.10 17.48 2.77
CA LYS A 188 28.23 18.05 2.02
C LYS A 188 28.15 17.71 0.52
N GLN A 189 27.81 16.46 0.19
CA GLN A 189 27.63 16.02 -1.19
C GLN A 189 26.45 16.74 -1.86
N VAL A 190 25.29 16.82 -1.20
CA VAL A 190 24.10 17.52 -1.70
C VAL A 190 24.41 19.00 -1.99
N LYS A 191 25.15 19.68 -1.10
CA LYS A 191 25.59 21.06 -1.34
C LYS A 191 26.51 21.21 -2.55
N ALA A 192 27.39 20.23 -2.79
CA ALA A 192 28.26 20.22 -3.96
C ALA A 192 27.45 20.02 -5.25
N LEU A 193 26.47 19.09 -5.24
CA LEU A 193 25.54 18.87 -6.35
C LEU A 193 24.73 20.13 -6.65
N LYS A 194 24.17 20.79 -5.62
CA LYS A 194 23.46 22.06 -5.77
C LYS A 194 24.33 23.12 -6.45
N LYS A 195 25.58 23.27 -6.00
CA LYS A 195 26.53 24.23 -6.59
C LYS A 195 26.87 23.89 -8.03
N ALA A 196 27.01 22.60 -8.35
CA ALA A 196 27.29 22.14 -9.71
C ALA A 196 26.10 22.37 -10.65
N ALA A 197 24.86 22.17 -10.18
CA ALA A 197 23.64 22.40 -10.96
C ALA A 197 23.30 23.90 -11.17
N SER A 198 23.95 24.80 -10.43
CA SER A 198 23.77 26.26 -10.55
C SER A 198 24.83 26.92 -11.45
N ARG A 199 25.68 26.12 -12.12
CA ARG A 199 26.72 26.57 -13.06
C ARG A 199 26.30 26.24 -14.47
#